data_AF-K1X5Q3-F1
#
_entry.id   AF-K1X5Q3-F1
#
_cell.length_a   1.000
_cell.length_b   1.000
_cell.length_c   1.000
_cell.angle_alpha   90.00
_cell.angle_beta   90.00
_cell.angle_gamma   90.00
#
_symmetry.space_group_name_H-M   'P 1'
#
loop_
_entity.id
_entity.type
_entity.pdbx_description
1 polymer ?
#
loop_
_entity_poly.entity_id
_entity_poly.type
_entity_poly.pdbx_seq_one_letter_code
_entity_poly.pdbx_strand_id
1 'polypeptide(L)'
;MNIGLVGSTNVGKSTLFNRLIGQFRAIVTDIPGTTRDIIEHETLIDDIGKVTFLDSPGLHDFTEEEVLIKQIINHSDLILFVIDDSVGITAKEQHIYSYIIEKNKKKNTILIVNKIDIKHKEKDYDVAINEYYNLGFDNVIGISAKKQKNVTIVKDLLTKIINSKLLKDTAKEAEVLVTTETAIQDNRIHMAIIGKPNSGKSTLINAFMKKVVS
;
A
#
# COMPACT_ATOMS: atom_id res chain seq x y z
N MET A 1 5.27 3.60 -3.18
CA MET A 1 4.27 2.95 -2.31
C MET A 1 4.68 3.16 -0.86
N ASN A 2 3.76 3.56 0.01
CA ASN A 2 4.02 3.84 1.41
C ASN A 2 3.67 2.64 2.29
N ILE A 3 4.63 2.14 3.05
CA ILE A 3 4.44 1.04 4.01
C ILE A 3 4.60 1.58 5.42
N GLY A 4 3.51 1.62 6.18
CA GLY A 4 3.53 2.10 7.56
C GLY A 4 3.89 1.01 8.55
N LEU A 5 4.86 1.24 9.43
CA LEU A 5 5.10 0.42 10.61
C LEU A 5 4.41 1.06 11.79
N VAL A 6 3.42 0.36 12.35
CA VAL A 6 2.63 0.87 13.48
C VAL A 6 2.55 -0.17 14.59
N GLY A 7 2.39 0.29 15.82
CA GLY A 7 2.43 -0.54 17.02
C GLY A 7 3.05 0.24 18.16
N SER A 8 2.86 -0.22 19.39
CA SER A 8 3.39 0.48 20.56
C SER A 8 4.92 0.64 20.54
N THR A 9 5.43 1.56 21.35
CA THR A 9 6.87 1.63 21.62
C THR A 9 7.39 0.28 22.15
N ASN A 10 8.62 -0.09 21.77
CA ASN A 10 9.30 -1.34 22.16
C ASN A 10 8.71 -2.66 21.63
N VAL A 11 7.67 -2.68 20.79
CA VAL A 11 7.17 -3.93 20.18
C VAL A 11 8.14 -4.54 19.17
N GLY A 12 9.17 -3.78 18.74
CA GLY A 12 10.25 -4.23 17.86
C GLY A 12 10.15 -3.76 16.41
N LYS A 13 9.42 -2.67 16.14
CA LYS A 13 9.28 -2.03 14.81
C LYS A 13 10.63 -1.80 14.13
N SER A 14 11.55 -1.05 14.76
CA SER A 14 12.84 -0.72 14.17
C SER A 14 13.75 -1.94 14.00
N THR A 15 13.63 -2.97 14.87
CA THR A 15 14.33 -4.24 14.66
C THR A 15 13.79 -4.96 13.43
N LEU A 16 12.46 -5.04 13.27
CA LEU A 16 11.83 -5.64 12.10
C LEU A 16 12.22 -4.89 10.83
N PHE A 17 12.13 -3.56 10.84
CA PHE A 17 12.57 -2.70 9.74
C PHE A 17 14.00 -3.04 9.30
N ASN A 18 14.97 -2.99 10.23
CA ASN A 18 16.37 -3.30 9.93
C ASN A 18 16.57 -4.71 9.37
N ARG A 19 15.78 -5.70 9.82
CA ARG A 19 15.83 -7.05 9.24
C ARG A 19 15.24 -7.12 7.84
N LEU A 20 14.09 -6.48 7.60
CA LEU A 20 13.48 -6.43 6.28
C LEU A 20 14.40 -5.73 5.29
N ILE A 21 14.95 -4.58 5.66
CA ILE A 21 15.94 -3.86 4.84
C ILE A 21 17.16 -4.72 4.55
N GLY A 22 17.69 -5.47 5.52
CA GLY A 22 18.83 -6.36 5.26
C GLY A 22 18.49 -7.58 4.37
N GLN A 23 17.23 -8.00 4.34
CA GLN A 23 16.78 -9.09 3.45
C GLN A 23 16.39 -8.62 2.05
N PHE A 24 16.00 -7.35 1.92
CA PHE A 24 15.97 -6.66 0.64
C PHE A 24 17.41 -6.28 0.28
N ARG A 25 17.81 -6.33 -0.99
CA ARG A 25 19.09 -5.71 -1.39
C ARG A 25 18.86 -4.21 -1.54
N ALA A 26 18.60 -3.57 -0.42
CA ALA A 26 18.03 -2.24 -0.35
C ALA A 26 19.10 -1.17 -0.10
N ILE A 27 19.02 -0.07 -0.85
CA ILE A 27 19.71 1.18 -0.49
C ILE A 27 18.71 2.00 0.32
N VAL A 28 19.07 2.32 1.55
CA VAL A 28 18.25 3.16 2.44
C VAL A 28 18.86 4.54 2.54
N THR A 29 18.03 5.55 2.30
CA THR A 29 18.36 6.94 2.58
C THR A 29 17.37 7.44 3.61
N ASP A 30 17.88 7.80 4.78
CA ASP A 30 17.07 8.48 5.79
C ASP A 30 16.86 9.92 5.32
N ILE A 31 15.60 10.28 5.06
CA ILE A 31 15.24 11.66 4.77
C ILE A 31 14.67 12.24 6.06
N PRO A 32 15.29 13.29 6.63
CA PRO A 32 14.67 14.03 7.73
C PRO A 32 13.35 14.63 7.23
N GLY A 33 12.24 13.97 7.54
CA GLY A 33 10.90 14.40 7.14
C GLY A 33 10.44 15.60 7.94
N THR A 34 9.80 16.57 7.29
CA THR A 34 8.98 17.59 7.96
C THR A 34 7.52 17.36 7.58
N THR A 35 6.76 16.68 8.43
CA THR A 35 5.79 17.31 9.35
C THR A 35 5.88 16.68 10.75
N ARG A 36 7.12 16.70 11.27
CA ARG A 36 7.56 16.68 12.68
C ARG A 36 7.18 15.45 13.49
N ASP A 37 7.70 14.31 13.06
CA ASP A 37 8.35 13.30 13.90
C ASP A 37 8.25 11.90 13.27
N ILE A 38 7.50 11.70 12.18
CA ILE A 38 7.55 10.45 11.41
C ILE A 38 8.92 10.31 10.74
N ILE A 39 9.57 9.17 10.94
CA ILE A 39 10.82 8.82 10.26
C ILE A 39 10.46 8.16 8.93
N GLU A 40 10.91 8.77 7.84
CA GLU A 40 10.75 8.25 6.50
C GLU A 40 12.03 7.57 6.03
N HIS A 41 11.95 6.28 5.74
CA HIS A 41 13.05 5.54 5.15
C HIS A 41 12.74 5.23 3.69
N GLU A 42 13.34 6.00 2.79
CA GLU A 42 13.25 5.72 1.37
C GLU A 42 14.14 4.53 1.02
N THR A 43 13.53 3.51 0.44
CA THR A 43 14.19 2.25 0.11
C THR A 43 13.96 1.92 -1.36
N LEU A 44 15.04 1.67 -2.09
CA LEU A 44 14.95 1.04 -3.41
C LEU A 44 15.10 -0.47 -3.24
N ILE A 45 14.04 -1.22 -3.52
CA ILE A 45 14.07 -2.68 -3.45
C ILE A 45 14.14 -3.26 -4.86
N ASP A 46 15.11 -4.15 -5.11
CA ASP A 46 15.23 -4.89 -6.38
C ASP A 46 13.88 -5.52 -6.79
N ASP A 47 13.53 -5.42 -8.07
CA ASP A 47 12.28 -5.92 -8.68
C ASP A 47 10.96 -5.31 -8.17
N ILE A 48 11.00 -4.43 -7.17
CA ILE A 48 9.84 -3.79 -6.54
C ILE A 48 9.85 -2.26 -6.78
N GLY A 49 11.03 -1.64 -6.82
CA GLY A 49 11.19 -0.20 -6.97
C GLY A 49 11.14 0.56 -5.63
N LYS A 50 10.74 1.83 -5.70
CA LYS A 50 10.79 2.75 -4.55
C LYS A 50 9.66 2.50 -3.55
N VAL A 51 10.04 2.19 -2.32
CA VAL A 51 9.16 2.02 -1.17
C VAL A 51 9.59 2.97 -0.06
N THR A 52 8.62 3.63 0.57
CA THR A 52 8.89 4.48 1.73
C THR A 52 8.31 3.81 2.97
N PHE A 53 9.17 3.50 3.94
CA PHE A 53 8.73 3.05 5.25
C PHE A 53 8.48 4.24 6.17
N LEU A 54 7.33 4.26 6.83
CA LEU A 54 6.96 5.28 7.80
C LEU A 54 7.03 4.66 9.21
N ASP A 55 7.96 5.12 10.07
CA ASP A 55 8.08 4.67 11.47
C ASP A 55 7.76 5.81 12.44
N SER A 56 7.07 5.49 13.54
CA SER A 56 6.87 6.42 14.64
C SER A 56 8.08 6.33 15.59
N PRO A 57 8.76 7.43 15.93
CA PRO A 57 9.78 7.42 16.97
C PRO A 57 9.17 6.95 18.29
N GLY A 58 9.98 6.31 19.12
CA GLY A 58 9.58 5.94 20.47
C GLY A 58 9.44 7.19 21.32
N LEU A 59 8.26 7.82 21.30
CA LEU A 59 7.95 8.98 22.13
C LEU A 59 7.59 8.54 23.55
N HIS A 60 7.92 9.38 24.53
CA HIS A 60 7.61 9.13 25.93
C HIS A 60 6.14 9.42 26.27
N ASP A 61 5.47 10.32 25.53
CA ASP A 61 4.05 10.65 25.68
C ASP A 61 3.19 9.87 24.67
N PHE A 62 2.21 9.12 25.16
CA PHE A 62 1.30 8.34 24.32
C PHE A 62 0.39 9.20 23.45
N THR A 63 0.00 10.39 23.92
CA THR A 63 -0.91 11.26 23.15
C THR A 63 -0.24 11.78 21.88
N GLU A 64 1.05 12.10 21.96
CA GLU A 64 1.87 12.48 20.81
C GLU A 64 2.12 11.26 19.90
N GLU A 65 2.46 10.10 20.48
CA GLU A 65 2.65 8.84 19.76
C GLU A 65 1.38 8.45 18.95
N GLU A 66 0.19 8.64 19.53
CA GLU A 66 -1.08 8.31 18.88
C GLU A 66 -1.34 9.17 17.63
N VAL A 67 -1.03 10.46 17.67
CA VAL A 67 -1.19 11.36 16.51
C VAL A 67 -0.32 10.89 15.35
N LEU A 68 0.94 10.55 15.62
CA LEU A 68 1.87 10.06 14.61
C LEU A 68 1.40 8.72 14.02
N ILE A 69 0.97 7.78 14.86
CA ILE A 69 0.45 6.49 14.39
C ILE A 69 -0.76 6.69 13.47
N LYS A 70 -1.70 7.59 13.83
CA LYS A 70 -2.85 7.91 12.99
C LYS A 70 -2.43 8.49 11.65
N GLN A 71 -1.46 9.40 11.62
CA GLN A 71 -0.90 9.95 10.39
C GLN A 71 -0.27 8.85 9.53
N ILE A 72 0.58 8.00 10.11
CA ILE A 72 1.19 6.85 9.41
C ILE A 72 0.11 5.97 8.80
N ILE A 73 -0.93 5.61 9.58
CA ILE A 73 -2.05 4.80 9.09
C ILE A 73 -2.72 5.48 7.91
N ASN A 74 -3.01 6.77 7.97
CA ASN A 74 -3.69 7.50 6.90
C ASN A 74 -2.86 7.57 5.61
N HIS A 75 -1.55 7.79 5.73
CA HIS A 75 -0.65 7.95 4.58
C HIS A 75 -0.10 6.63 4.00
N SER A 76 -0.38 5.50 4.65
CA SER A 76 0.11 4.19 4.21
C SER A 76 -0.81 3.51 3.18
N ASP A 77 -0.21 2.93 2.14
CA ASP A 77 -0.86 2.01 1.20
C ASP A 77 -1.03 0.60 1.78
N LEU A 78 -0.08 0.22 2.64
CA LEU A 78 0.00 -1.06 3.33
C LEU A 78 0.53 -0.82 4.75
N ILE A 79 -0.03 -1.52 5.72
CA ILE A 79 0.29 -1.34 7.14
C ILE A 79 0.89 -2.65 7.68
N LEU A 80 2.05 -2.55 8.30
CA LEU A 80 2.61 -3.57 9.17
C LEU A 80 2.24 -3.20 10.61
N PHE A 81 1.18 -3.81 11.13
CA PHE A 81 0.77 -3.61 12.52
C PHE A 81 1.51 -4.61 13.40
N VAL A 82 2.45 -4.13 14.21
CA VAL A 82 3.36 -4.96 15.02
C VAL A 82 2.87 -4.99 16.47
N ILE A 83 2.68 -6.21 17.00
CA ILE A 83 2.33 -6.47 18.40
C ILE A 83 3.44 -7.30 19.04
N ASP A 84 3.67 -7.10 20.33
CA ASP A 84 4.55 -7.92 21.15
C ASP A 84 3.79 -9.09 21.79
N ASP A 85 4.05 -10.32 21.36
CA ASP A 85 3.45 -11.54 21.91
C ASP A 85 3.72 -11.74 23.40
N SER A 86 4.89 -11.28 23.88
CA SER A 86 5.25 -11.41 25.29
C SER A 86 4.35 -10.57 26.21
N VAL A 87 3.76 -9.51 25.67
CA VAL A 87 2.82 -8.62 26.38
C VAL A 87 1.37 -8.93 26.02
N GLY A 88 1.10 -9.27 24.77
CA GLY A 88 -0.25 -9.46 24.23
C GLY A 88 -0.87 -8.15 23.73
N ILE A 89 -2.20 -8.16 23.57
CA ILE A 89 -2.96 -6.98 23.11
C ILE A 89 -3.20 -6.03 24.30
N THR A 90 -2.55 -4.86 24.30
CA THR A 90 -2.82 -3.82 25.31
C THR A 90 -3.87 -2.82 24.85
N ALA A 91 -4.24 -1.88 25.72
CA ALA A 91 -5.10 -0.76 25.34
C ALA A 91 -4.56 0.02 24.13
N LYS A 92 -3.23 0.21 24.04
CA LYS A 92 -2.62 0.89 22.89
C LYS A 92 -2.86 0.12 21.60
N GLU A 93 -2.63 -1.20 21.58
CA GLU A 93 -2.92 -2.04 20.42
C GLU A 93 -4.41 -2.02 20.05
N GLN A 94 -5.32 -1.99 21.03
CA GLN A 94 -6.76 -1.87 20.77
C GLN A 94 -7.13 -0.54 20.12
N HIS A 95 -6.52 0.57 20.56
CA HIS A 95 -6.72 1.89 19.94
C HIS A 95 -6.23 1.91 18.48
N ILE A 96 -5.03 1.38 18.22
CA ILE A 96 -4.46 1.29 16.87
C ILE A 96 -5.34 0.40 15.98
N TYR A 97 -5.72 -0.78 16.48
CA TYR A 97 -6.63 -1.70 15.80
C TYR A 97 -7.94 -1.00 15.43
N SER A 98 -8.59 -0.35 16.40
CA SER A 98 -9.87 0.34 16.19
C SER A 98 -9.76 1.40 15.11
N TYR A 99 -8.67 2.16 15.09
CA TYR A 99 -8.43 3.18 14.07
C TYR A 99 -8.19 2.57 12.67
N ILE A 100 -7.47 1.45 12.56
CA ILE A 100 -7.31 0.71 11.30
C ILE A 100 -8.66 0.27 10.74
N ILE A 101 -9.55 -0.23 11.61
CA ILE A 101 -10.91 -0.62 11.23
C ILE A 101 -11.73 0.59 10.79
N GLU A 102 -11.72 1.68 11.58
CA GLU A 102 -12.43 2.93 11.28
C GLU A 102 -12.03 3.49 9.90
N LYS A 103 -10.75 3.41 9.53
CA LYS A 103 -10.23 3.86 8.23
C LYS A 103 -10.39 2.84 7.11
N ASN A 104 -11.11 1.74 7.35
CA ASN A 104 -11.32 0.65 6.39
C ASN A 104 -10.01 0.08 5.81
N LYS A 105 -8.91 0.13 6.58
CA LYS A 105 -7.59 -0.33 6.13
C LYS A 105 -7.29 -1.78 6.50
N LYS A 106 -8.24 -2.51 7.09
CA LYS A 106 -8.07 -3.90 7.53
C LYS A 106 -7.48 -4.83 6.45
N LYS A 107 -7.98 -4.73 5.21
CA LYS A 107 -7.50 -5.55 4.06
C LYS A 107 -6.10 -5.15 3.58
N ASN A 108 -5.66 -3.96 3.94
CA ASN A 108 -4.35 -3.39 3.66
C ASN A 108 -3.43 -3.49 4.89
N THR A 109 -3.73 -4.37 5.85
CA THR A 109 -2.92 -4.56 7.05
C THR A 109 -2.43 -6.00 7.14
N ILE A 110 -1.15 -6.15 7.44
CA ILE A 110 -0.53 -7.39 7.88
C ILE A 110 -0.30 -7.26 9.38
N LEU A 111 -0.90 -8.15 10.16
CA LEU A 111 -0.63 -8.24 11.59
C LEU A 111 0.65 -9.04 11.83
N ILE A 112 1.63 -8.41 12.47
CA ILE A 112 2.91 -9.01 12.80
C ILE A 112 2.96 -9.26 14.30
N VAL A 113 2.92 -10.52 14.70
CA VAL A 113 3.02 -10.96 16.10
C VAL A 113 4.50 -11.21 16.39
N ASN A 114 5.19 -10.19 16.90
CA ASN A 114 6.64 -10.22 17.14
C ASN A 114 6.97 -10.76 18.54
N LYS A 115 8.23 -11.20 18.72
CA LYS A 115 8.77 -11.75 19.97
C LYS A 115 8.10 -13.04 20.44
N ILE A 116 7.48 -13.77 19.52
CA ILE A 116 6.83 -15.07 19.79
C ILE A 116 7.79 -16.11 20.38
N ASP A 117 9.09 -15.92 20.14
CA ASP A 117 10.17 -16.74 20.67
C ASP A 117 10.41 -16.61 22.19
N ILE A 118 9.76 -15.64 22.85
CA ILE A 118 9.88 -15.44 24.31
C ILE A 118 9.06 -16.47 25.08
N LYS A 119 7.82 -16.72 24.64
CA LYS A 119 6.87 -17.61 25.31
C LYS A 119 6.78 -18.99 24.66
N HIS A 120 7.13 -19.10 23.39
CA HIS A 120 6.86 -20.29 22.60
C HIS A 120 8.13 -20.88 21.98
N LYS A 121 8.11 -22.20 21.72
CA LYS A 121 9.12 -22.86 20.89
C LYS A 121 8.74 -22.71 19.43
N GLU A 122 9.72 -22.75 18.55
CA GLU A 122 9.53 -22.54 17.09
C GLU A 122 8.45 -23.45 16.49
N LYS A 123 8.38 -24.71 16.93
CA LYS A 123 7.36 -25.67 16.49
C LYS A 123 5.92 -25.31 16.89
N ASP A 124 5.74 -24.41 17.85
CA ASP A 124 4.45 -24.02 18.43
C ASP A 124 4.02 -22.62 17.97
N TYR A 125 4.79 -21.94 17.12
CA TYR A 125 4.49 -20.57 16.67
C TYR A 125 3.15 -20.47 15.92
N ASP A 126 2.85 -21.43 15.06
CA ASP A 126 1.58 -21.44 14.31
C ASP A 126 0.37 -21.58 15.25
N VAL A 127 0.52 -22.34 16.34
CA VAL A 127 -0.53 -22.49 17.35
C VAL A 127 -0.67 -21.21 18.17
N ALA A 128 0.44 -20.58 18.55
CA ALA A 128 0.45 -19.36 19.35
C ALA A 128 -0.24 -18.19 18.65
N ILE A 129 -0.12 -18.05 17.33
CA ILE A 129 -0.79 -16.95 16.62
C ILE A 129 -2.31 -17.15 16.41
N ASN A 130 -2.87 -18.32 16.74
CA ASN A 130 -4.29 -18.61 16.49
C ASN A 130 -5.23 -17.61 17.13
N GLU A 131 -4.93 -17.15 18.35
CA GLU A 131 -5.78 -16.19 19.05
C GLU A 131 -5.84 -14.82 18.34
N TYR A 132 -4.80 -14.46 17.61
CA TYR A 132 -4.71 -13.18 16.90
C TYR A 132 -5.54 -13.17 15.61
N TYR A 133 -5.89 -14.32 15.04
CA TYR A 133 -6.86 -14.39 13.95
C TYR A 133 -8.26 -13.92 14.35
N ASN A 134 -8.60 -13.92 15.64
CA ASN A 134 -9.87 -13.38 16.14
C ASN A 134 -10.01 -11.86 15.91
N LEU A 135 -8.90 -11.15 15.62
CA LEU A 135 -8.92 -9.75 15.19
C LEU A 135 -9.41 -9.58 13.74
N GLY A 136 -9.59 -10.67 12.99
CA GLY A 136 -10.18 -10.67 11.67
C GLY A 136 -9.31 -10.06 10.57
N PHE A 137 -7.99 -10.00 10.78
CA PHE A 137 -7.01 -9.70 9.74
C PHE A 137 -6.80 -10.89 8.82
N ASP A 138 -6.67 -10.63 7.52
CA ASP A 138 -6.48 -11.69 6.53
C ASP A 138 -5.05 -12.27 6.56
N ASN A 139 -4.08 -11.45 7.00
CA ASN A 139 -2.67 -11.83 7.07
C ASN A 139 -2.17 -11.63 8.51
N VAL A 140 -1.87 -12.73 9.18
CA VAL A 140 -1.26 -12.76 10.53
C VAL A 140 0.03 -13.56 10.44
N ILE A 141 1.15 -13.00 10.90
CA ILE A 141 2.46 -13.66 10.84
C ILE A 141 3.15 -13.55 12.19
N GLY A 142 3.45 -14.70 12.79
CA GLY A 142 4.29 -14.81 13.99
C GLY A 142 5.78 -14.78 13.64
N ILE A 143 6.53 -13.87 14.26
CA ILE A 143 7.97 -13.68 13.99
C ILE A 143 8.80 -13.51 15.26
N SER A 144 10.10 -13.71 15.10
CA SER A 144 11.11 -13.12 15.98
C SER A 144 12.04 -12.25 15.16
N ALA A 145 11.83 -10.93 15.16
CA ALA A 145 12.71 -10.01 14.46
C ALA A 145 14.15 -10.07 15.02
N LYS A 146 14.29 -10.25 16.34
CA LYS A 146 15.60 -10.35 17.00
C LYS A 146 16.37 -11.59 16.55
N LYS A 147 15.71 -12.76 16.53
CA LYS A 147 16.30 -14.04 16.10
C LYS A 147 16.20 -14.31 14.59
N GLN A 148 15.64 -13.37 13.82
CA GLN A 148 15.40 -13.50 12.38
C GLN A 148 14.54 -14.70 11.98
N LYS A 149 13.63 -15.13 12.86
CA LYS A 149 12.70 -16.23 12.57
C LYS A 149 11.46 -15.69 11.88
N ASN A 150 11.05 -16.34 10.79
CA ASN A 150 9.88 -16.02 9.97
C ASN A 150 9.88 -14.62 9.32
N VAL A 151 10.98 -13.85 9.40
CA VAL A 151 11.07 -12.53 8.76
C VAL A 151 10.99 -12.63 7.24
N THR A 152 11.54 -13.68 6.65
CA THR A 152 11.46 -13.94 5.19
C THR A 152 10.02 -14.13 4.72
N ILE A 153 9.14 -14.70 5.54
CA ILE A 153 7.71 -14.85 5.21
C ILE A 153 7.06 -13.47 5.06
N VAL A 154 7.42 -12.51 5.93
CA VAL A 154 6.95 -11.12 5.83
C VAL A 154 7.46 -10.49 4.53
N LYS A 155 8.76 -10.65 4.22
CA LYS A 155 9.35 -10.15 2.98
C LYS A 155 8.65 -10.70 1.73
N ASP A 156 8.42 -12.01 1.68
CA ASP A 156 7.83 -12.67 0.51
C ASP A 156 6.38 -12.23 0.31
N LEU A 157 5.61 -12.10 1.40
CA LEU A 157 4.25 -11.56 1.35
C LEU A 157 4.23 -10.10 0.88
N LEU A 158 5.12 -9.25 1.42
CA LEU A 158 5.27 -7.86 0.97
C LEU A 158 5.56 -7.80 -0.53
N THR A 159 6.53 -8.60 -1.00
CA THR A 159 6.91 -8.68 -2.42
C THR A 159 5.72 -9.06 -3.29
N LYS A 160 4.96 -10.08 -2.88
CA LYS A 160 3.75 -10.52 -3.59
C LYS A 160 2.69 -9.42 -3.66
N ILE A 161 2.42 -8.73 -2.55
CA ILE A 161 1.42 -7.65 -2.51
C ILE A 161 1.85 -6.49 -3.40
N ILE A 162 3.10 -6.04 -3.29
CA ILE A 162 3.58 -4.89 -4.05
C ILE A 162 3.57 -5.21 -5.54
N ASN A 163 4.08 -6.37 -5.96
CA ASN A 163 4.04 -6.78 -7.37
C ASN A 163 2.61 -6.87 -7.89
N SER A 164 1.67 -7.41 -7.10
CA SER A 164 0.27 -7.46 -7.50
C SER A 164 -0.37 -6.08 -7.67
N LYS A 165 0.10 -5.08 -6.91
CA LYS A 165 -0.36 -3.69 -7.03
C LYS A 165 0.23 -3.02 -8.26
N LEU A 166 1.55 -3.16 -8.47
CA LEU A 166 2.24 -2.63 -9.65
C LEU A 166 1.62 -3.13 -10.97
N LEU A 167 1.29 -4.42 -11.05
CA LEU A 167 0.63 -5.02 -12.21
C LEU A 167 -0.77 -4.43 -12.46
N LYS A 168 -1.53 -4.14 -11.38
CA LYS A 168 -2.85 -3.51 -11.50
C LYS A 168 -2.75 -2.05 -11.95
N ASP A 169 -1.75 -1.33 -11.44
CA ASP A 169 -1.53 0.07 -11.80
C ASP A 169 -1.12 0.19 -13.27
N THR A 170 -0.20 -0.67 -13.75
CA THR A 170 0.17 -0.72 -15.19
C THR A 170 -0.99 -1.12 -16.09
N ALA A 171 -1.81 -2.10 -15.69
CA ALA A 171 -2.99 -2.49 -16.46
C ALA A 171 -4.01 -1.34 -16.57
N LYS A 172 -4.20 -0.58 -15.48
CA LYS A 172 -5.11 0.56 -15.44
C LYS A 172 -4.59 1.73 -16.29
N GLU A 173 -3.29 2.01 -16.27
CA GLU A 173 -2.67 3.01 -17.14
C GLU A 173 -2.80 2.64 -18.62
N ALA A 174 -2.61 1.36 -18.96
CA ALA A 174 -2.81 0.85 -20.32
C ALA A 174 -4.26 0.98 -20.78
N GLU A 175 -5.25 0.67 -19.94
CA GLU A 175 -6.68 0.90 -20.24
C GLU A 175 -6.98 2.38 -20.50
N VAL A 176 -6.46 3.28 -19.67
CA VAL A 176 -6.64 4.73 -19.86
C VAL A 176 -6.04 5.19 -21.18
N LEU A 177 -4.83 4.74 -21.54
CA LEU A 177 -4.18 5.06 -22.81
C LEU A 177 -4.97 4.54 -24.02
N VAL A 178 -5.52 3.32 -23.96
CA VAL A 178 -6.36 2.78 -25.03
C VAL A 178 -7.65 3.60 -25.17
N THR A 179 -8.28 4.01 -24.06
CA THR A 179 -9.48 4.85 -24.11
C THR A 179 -9.20 6.27 -24.64
N THR A 180 -8.04 6.86 -24.34
CA THR A 180 -7.66 8.16 -24.89
C THR A 180 -7.27 8.06 -26.35
N GLU A 181 -6.57 7.01 -26.80
CA GLU A 181 -6.30 6.78 -28.23
C GLU A 181 -7.57 6.54 -29.04
N THR A 182 -8.53 5.78 -28.51
CA THR A 182 -9.84 5.61 -29.17
C THR A 182 -10.68 6.89 -29.16
N ALA A 183 -10.62 7.71 -28.09
CA ALA A 183 -11.27 9.02 -28.06
C ALA A 183 -10.62 10.03 -29.03
N ILE A 184 -9.30 9.94 -29.25
CA ILE A 184 -8.57 10.75 -30.25
C ILE A 184 -8.88 10.25 -31.67
N GLN A 185 -9.16 8.95 -31.86
CA GLN A 185 -9.58 8.38 -33.15
C GLN A 185 -11.05 8.66 -33.51
N ASP A 186 -11.95 8.97 -32.56
CA ASP A 186 -13.31 9.44 -32.87
C ASP A 186 -13.39 10.98 -32.99
N ASN A 187 -12.46 11.58 -33.74
CA ASN A 187 -12.50 13.00 -34.08
C ASN A 187 -13.38 13.25 -35.33
N ARG A 188 -14.53 12.55 -35.42
CA ARG A 188 -15.49 12.77 -36.51
C ARG A 188 -16.21 14.10 -36.28
N ILE A 189 -15.95 15.06 -37.15
CA ILE A 189 -16.67 16.33 -37.15
C ILE A 189 -18.11 16.07 -37.60
N HIS A 190 -19.05 16.18 -36.66
CA HIS A 190 -20.48 16.13 -36.98
C HIS A 190 -20.89 17.46 -37.63
N MET A 191 -21.15 17.43 -38.94
CA MET A 191 -21.60 18.60 -39.71
C MET A 191 -23.05 18.40 -40.15
N ALA A 192 -23.90 19.39 -39.88
CA ALA A 192 -25.28 19.43 -40.36
C ALA A 192 -25.45 20.54 -41.42
N ILE A 193 -26.12 20.23 -42.53
CA ILE A 193 -26.42 21.18 -43.60
C ILE A 193 -27.91 21.50 -43.55
N ILE A 194 -28.26 22.74 -43.17
CA ILE A 194 -29.65 23.18 -42.98
C ILE A 194 -30.00 24.26 -44.01
N GLY A 195 -31.26 24.29 -44.46
CA GLY A 195 -31.72 25.24 -45.48
C GLY A 195 -33.14 24.95 -45.96
N LYS A 196 -33.76 25.93 -46.62
CA LYS A 196 -35.16 25.86 -47.11
C LYS A 196 -35.40 24.73 -48.12
N PRO A 197 -36.65 24.25 -48.32
CA PRO A 197 -36.95 23.28 -49.38
C PRO A 197 -36.39 23.73 -50.74
N ASN A 198 -35.81 22.80 -51.50
CA ASN A 198 -35.14 23.04 -52.80
C ASN A 198 -33.93 23.99 -52.81
N SER A 199 -33.32 24.31 -51.66
CA SER A 199 -32.12 25.18 -51.57
C SER A 199 -30.79 24.55 -52.03
N GLY A 200 -30.82 23.38 -52.70
CA GLY A 200 -29.62 22.72 -53.21
C GLY A 200 -28.76 21.93 -52.21
N LYS A 201 -29.25 21.66 -50.99
CA LYS A 201 -28.50 20.93 -49.93
C LYS A 201 -27.98 19.56 -50.38
N SER A 202 -28.84 18.77 -51.03
CA SER A 202 -28.48 17.41 -51.48
C SER A 202 -27.44 17.43 -52.59
N THR A 203 -27.45 18.45 -53.45
CA THR A 203 -26.44 18.64 -54.50
C THR A 203 -25.07 18.94 -53.91
N LEU A 204 -25.01 19.76 -52.86
CA LEU A 204 -23.77 20.09 -52.17
C LEU A 204 -23.14 18.86 -51.49
N ILE A 205 -23.95 18.05 -50.79
CA ILE A 205 -23.49 16.79 -50.18
C ILE A 205 -22.91 15.85 -51.25
N ASN A 206 -23.64 15.65 -52.35
CA ASN A 206 -23.20 14.77 -53.43
C ASN A 206 -21.92 15.26 -54.12
N ALA A 207 -21.71 16.58 -54.22
CA ALA A 207 -20.50 17.16 -54.77
C ALA A 207 -19.27 16.94 -53.87
N PHE A 208 -19.44 17.06 -52.55
CA PHE A 208 -18.37 16.74 -51.58
C PHE A 208 -18.02 15.25 -51.59
N MET A 209 -19.03 14.36 -51.65
CA MET A 209 -18.81 12.91 -51.65
C MET A 209 -18.11 12.40 -52.92
N LYS A 210 -18.35 13.02 -54.09
CA LYS A 210 -17.70 12.63 -55.35
C LYS A 210 -16.19 12.95 -55.40
N LYS A 211 -15.72 13.93 -54.62
CA LYS A 211 -14.29 14.33 -54.58
C LYS A 211 -13.40 13.41 -53.74
N VAL A 212 -13.96 12.44 -53.03
CA VAL A 212 -13.23 11.55 -52.11
C VAL A 212 -12.89 10.19 -52.74
N VAL A 213 -13.36 9.89 -53.96
CA VAL A 213 -13.20 8.59 -54.64
C VAL A 213 -12.39 8.70 -55.94
N SER A 214 -11.39 9.58 -55.98
CA SER A 214 -10.36 9.62 -57.04
C SER A 214 -8.99 9.78 -56.41
#